data_AF-A0A8S9W9D4-F1
#
_entry.id   AF-A0A8S9W9D4-F1
#
_cell.length_a   1.000
_cell.length_b   1.000
_cell.length_c   1.000
_cell.angle_alpha   90.00
_cell.angle_beta   90.00
_cell.angle_gamma   90.00
#
_symmetry.space_group_name_H-M   'P 1'
#
loop_
_entity.id
_entity.type
_entity.pdbx_description
1 polymer ?
#
loop_
_entity_poly.entity_id
_entity_poly.type
_entity_poly.pdbx_seq_one_letter_code
_entity_poly.pdbx_strand_id
1 'polypeptide(L)'
;MVEDINDKVQEIAKRAGIDVGEAIVIMLAREKEYPVLIDDLAARRFAIGMGLEVAGSIGVLIKAVKAGINSKEESLDDLKKLAKVMWLSVDVYEDARRTI
;
A
#
# COMPACT_ATOMS: atom_id res chain seq x y z
N MET A 1 -29.70 0.50 5.76
CA MET A 1 -28.61 1.43 6.11
C MET A 1 -27.21 0.83 5.94
N VAL A 2 -27.00 -0.47 6.20
CA VAL A 2 -25.70 -1.14 5.93
C VAL A 2 -25.53 -1.49 4.44
N GLU A 3 -26.60 -1.83 3.73
CA GLU A 3 -26.59 -2.16 2.29
C GLU A 3 -26.14 -0.97 1.40
N ASP A 4 -26.56 0.25 1.75
CA ASP A 4 -26.32 1.48 0.96
C ASP A 4 -24.83 1.91 0.96
N ILE A 5 -24.07 1.52 1.99
CA ILE A 5 -22.61 1.75 2.05
C ILE A 5 -21.90 0.76 1.14
N ASN A 6 -22.36 -0.49 1.10
CA ASN A 6 -21.74 -1.53 0.30
C ASN A 6 -21.90 -1.22 -1.20
N ASP A 7 -23.09 -0.81 -1.64
CA ASP A 7 -23.35 -0.49 -3.05
C ASP A 7 -22.50 0.69 -3.55
N LYS A 8 -22.34 1.72 -2.72
CA LYS A 8 -21.49 2.88 -3.05
C LYS A 8 -20.02 2.50 -3.21
N VAL A 9 -19.49 1.68 -2.30
CA VAL A 9 -18.09 1.25 -2.37
C VAL A 9 -17.85 0.34 -3.58
N GLN A 10 -18.81 -0.54 -3.89
CA GLN A 10 -18.77 -1.36 -5.11
C GLN A 10 -18.75 -0.50 -6.38
N GLU A 11 -19.56 0.55 -6.44
CA GLU A 11 -19.57 1.47 -7.58
C GLU A 11 -18.24 2.24 -7.71
N ILE A 12 -17.67 2.71 -6.61
CA ILE A 12 -16.35 3.36 -6.59
C ILE A 12 -15.28 2.39 -7.07
N ALA A 13 -15.24 1.17 -6.53
CA ALA A 13 -14.28 0.13 -6.90
C ALA A 13 -14.33 -0.14 -8.41
N LYS A 14 -15.54 -0.32 -8.95
CA LYS A 14 -15.77 -0.54 -10.38
C LYS A 14 -15.32 0.65 -11.23
N ARG A 15 -15.63 1.89 -10.83
CA ARG A 15 -15.25 3.10 -11.58
C ARG A 15 -13.76 3.37 -11.55
N ALA A 16 -13.11 3.11 -10.42
CA ALA A 16 -11.67 3.26 -10.25
C ALA A 16 -10.87 2.09 -10.83
N GLY A 17 -11.53 0.96 -11.13
CA GLY A 17 -10.87 -0.24 -11.64
C GLY A 17 -10.00 -0.92 -10.57
N ILE A 18 -10.46 -0.91 -9.31
CA ILE A 18 -9.73 -1.46 -8.16
C ILE A 18 -10.58 -2.51 -7.44
N ASP A 19 -9.95 -3.33 -6.62
CA ASP A 19 -10.66 -4.30 -5.79
C ASP A 19 -11.54 -3.59 -4.75
N VAL A 20 -12.64 -4.25 -4.36
CA VAL A 20 -13.58 -3.70 -3.37
C VAL A 20 -12.91 -3.55 -2.01
N GLY A 21 -12.06 -4.49 -1.60
CA GLY A 21 -11.29 -4.40 -0.36
C GLY A 21 -10.38 -3.19 -0.34
N GLU A 22 -9.68 -2.92 -1.44
CA GLU A 22 -8.86 -1.71 -1.62
C GLU A 22 -9.71 -0.44 -1.52
N ALA A 23 -10.87 -0.41 -2.19
CA ALA A 23 -11.78 0.73 -2.11
C ALA A 23 -12.27 0.98 -0.67
N ILE A 24 -12.64 -0.06 0.07
CA ILE A 24 -13.06 0.05 1.49
C ILE A 24 -11.93 0.65 2.33
N VAL A 25 -10.70 0.12 2.19
CA VAL A 25 -9.54 0.58 2.95
C VAL A 25 -9.22 2.05 2.66
N ILE A 26 -9.26 2.45 1.39
CA ILE A 26 -9.02 3.84 0.97
C ILE A 26 -10.11 4.78 1.51
N MET A 27 -11.39 4.39 1.41
CA MET A 27 -12.49 5.21 1.94
C MET A 27 -12.36 5.38 3.45
N LEU A 28 -12.07 4.31 4.17
CA LEU A 28 -11.90 4.33 5.62
C LEU A 28 -10.71 5.20 6.04
N ALA A 29 -9.56 5.05 5.36
CA ALA A 29 -8.38 5.88 5.62
C ALA A 29 -8.66 7.37 5.41
N ARG A 30 -9.43 7.71 4.37
CA ARG A 30 -9.88 9.10 4.13
C ARG A 30 -10.81 9.63 5.19
N GLU A 31 -11.79 8.84 5.62
CA GLU A 31 -12.71 9.24 6.69
C GLU A 31 -11.97 9.47 8.02
N LYS A 32 -10.94 8.66 8.31
CA LYS A 32 -10.15 8.75 9.54
C LYS A 32 -8.94 9.67 9.44
N GLU A 33 -8.68 10.28 8.28
CA GLU A 33 -7.50 11.08 8.01
C GLU A 33 -6.18 10.36 8.33
N TYR A 34 -6.13 9.06 8.01
CA TYR A 34 -4.94 8.22 8.21
C TYR A 34 -4.18 7.97 6.91
N PRO A 35 -2.86 7.73 6.99
CA PRO A 35 -2.12 7.12 5.90
C PRO A 35 -2.70 5.75 5.56
N VAL A 36 -2.57 5.36 4.30
CA VAL A 36 -3.09 4.08 3.80
C VAL A 36 -1.97 3.20 3.27
N LEU A 37 -2.07 1.89 3.53
CA LEU A 37 -1.17 0.88 3.00
C LEU A 37 -1.79 0.24 1.76
N ILE A 38 -1.16 0.43 0.60
CA ILE A 38 -1.65 -0.05 -0.71
C ILE A 38 -0.47 -0.57 -1.52
N ASP A 39 -0.50 -1.86 -1.87
CA ASP A 39 0.50 -2.50 -2.75
C ASP A 39 0.03 -2.62 -4.21
N ASP A 40 -1.28 -2.58 -4.47
CA ASP A 40 -1.81 -2.53 -5.84
C ASP A 40 -1.58 -1.17 -6.52
N LEU A 41 -1.18 -1.19 -7.80
CA LEU A 41 -0.81 0.03 -8.53
C LEU A 41 -2.03 0.92 -8.85
N ALA A 42 -3.17 0.33 -9.22
CA ALA A 42 -4.37 1.08 -9.57
C ALA A 42 -4.98 1.71 -8.30
N ALA A 43 -5.08 0.93 -7.22
CA ALA A 43 -5.51 1.39 -5.90
C ALA A 43 -4.59 2.49 -5.37
N ARG A 44 -3.26 2.34 -5.51
CA ARG A 44 -2.29 3.36 -5.10
C ARG A 44 -2.53 4.69 -5.81
N ARG A 45 -2.71 4.65 -7.14
CA ARG A 45 -2.98 5.86 -7.93
C ARG A 45 -4.28 6.51 -7.52
N PHE A 46 -5.32 5.72 -7.27
CA PHE A 46 -6.61 6.21 -6.79
C PHE A 46 -6.50 6.87 -5.41
N ALA A 47 -5.82 6.24 -4.45
CA ALA A 47 -5.59 6.77 -3.12
C ALA A 47 -4.79 8.10 -3.15
N ILE A 48 -3.73 8.17 -3.97
CA ILE A 48 -2.97 9.42 -4.17
C ILE A 48 -3.87 10.51 -4.77
N GLY A 49 -4.67 10.17 -5.79
CA GLY A 49 -5.61 11.11 -6.41
C GLY A 49 -6.69 11.63 -5.44
N MET A 50 -6.96 10.87 -4.38
CA MET A 50 -7.83 11.26 -3.28
C MET A 50 -7.16 12.12 -2.19
N GLY A 51 -5.85 12.40 -2.33
CA GLY A 51 -5.09 13.23 -1.40
C GLY A 51 -4.55 12.50 -0.16
N LEU A 52 -4.55 11.17 -0.16
CA LEU A 52 -4.03 10.38 0.97
C LEU A 52 -2.50 10.26 0.94
N GLU A 53 -1.87 10.21 2.11
CA GLU A 53 -0.51 9.66 2.24
C GLU A 53 -0.58 8.14 2.00
N VAL A 54 0.16 7.65 1.01
CA VAL A 54 0.17 6.22 0.66
C VAL A 54 1.55 5.62 0.90
N ALA A 55 1.58 4.51 1.62
CA ALA A 55 2.73 3.61 1.71
C ALA A 55 2.35 2.22 1.18
N GLY A 56 3.35 1.38 0.92
CA GLY A 56 3.15 -0.05 0.65
C GLY A 56 4.08 -0.86 1.55
N SER A 57 4.08 -2.18 1.41
CA SER A 57 4.89 -3.09 2.25
C SER A 57 6.39 -2.72 2.24
N ILE A 58 6.94 -2.37 1.08
CA ILE A 58 8.34 -1.88 0.96
C ILE A 58 8.54 -0.57 1.73
N GLY A 59 7.57 0.35 1.64
CA GLY A 59 7.64 1.63 2.35
C GLY A 59 7.65 1.44 3.87
N VAL A 60 6.89 0.45 4.38
CA VAL A 60 6.90 0.07 5.80
C VAL A 60 8.28 -0.46 6.20
N LEU A 61 8.86 -1.35 5.40
CA LEU A 61 10.19 -1.91 5.65
C LEU A 61 11.28 -0.81 5.71
N ILE A 62 11.26 0.12 4.74
CA ILE A 62 12.18 1.27 4.72
C ILE A 62 11.97 2.18 5.94
N LYS A 63 10.72 2.42 6.34
CA LYS A 63 10.39 3.21 7.55
C LYS A 63 10.94 2.52 8.80
N ALA A 64 10.85 1.19 8.91
CA ALA A 64 11.38 0.43 10.04
C ALA A 64 12.90 0.55 10.18
N VAL A 65 13.65 0.47 9.07
CA VAL A 65 15.11 0.72 9.04
C VAL A 65 15.44 2.12 9.52
N LYS A 66 14.76 3.13 8.98
CA LYS A 66 15.00 4.55 9.33
C LYS A 66 14.66 4.85 10.79
N ALA A 67 13.71 4.12 11.37
CA ALA A 67 13.34 4.22 12.78
C ALA A 67 14.27 3.41 13.71
N GLY A 68 15.23 2.65 13.17
CA GLY A 68 16.12 1.79 13.95
C GLY A 68 15.44 0.55 14.54
N ILE A 69 14.26 0.17 14.04
CA ILE A 69 13.52 -1.02 14.48
C ILE A 69 14.19 -2.29 13.95
N ASN A 70 14.67 -2.24 12.71
CA ASN A 70 15.40 -3.33 12.07
C ASN A 70 16.78 -2.84 11.63
N SER A 71 17.77 -3.74 11.67
CA SER A 71 19.05 -3.49 11.02
C SER A 71 18.91 -3.51 9.49
N LYS A 72 19.89 -2.92 8.80
CA LYS A 72 19.97 -2.98 7.33
C LYS A 72 20.03 -4.43 6.83
N GLU A 73 20.82 -5.28 7.50
CA GLU A 73 21.01 -6.67 7.09
C GLU A 73 19.72 -7.48 7.20
N GLU A 74 18.99 -7.38 8.33
CA GLU A 74 17.69 -8.01 8.50
C GLU A 74 16.68 -7.51 7.46
N SER A 75 16.67 -6.21 7.19
CA SER A 75 15.71 -5.63 6.25
C SER A 75 16.01 -6.01 4.80
N LEU A 76 17.27 -6.23 4.43
CA LEU A 76 17.63 -6.78 3.12
C LEU A 76 17.19 -8.24 2.98
N ASP A 77 17.19 -9.02 4.06
CA ASP A 77 16.64 -10.38 4.06
C ASP A 77 15.11 -10.37 3.98
N ASP A 78 14.45 -9.47 4.72
CA ASP A 78 13.01 -9.30 4.67
C ASP A 78 12.53 -8.81 3.30
N LEU A 79 13.29 -7.94 2.62
CA LEU A 79 13.01 -7.55 1.23
C LEU A 79 13.05 -8.77 0.29
N LYS A 80 14.00 -9.70 0.46
CA LYS A 80 14.07 -10.95 -0.32
C LYS A 80 12.89 -11.86 -0.02
N LYS A 81 12.45 -11.96 1.24
CA LYS A 81 11.26 -12.73 1.63
C LYS A 81 10.01 -12.14 1.00
N LEU A 82 9.88 -10.81 1.01
CA LEU A 82 8.76 -10.10 0.41
C LEU A 82 8.67 -10.37 -1.10
N ALA A 83 9.81 -10.33 -1.81
CA ALA A 83 9.90 -10.65 -3.23
C ALA A 83 9.48 -12.09 -3.60
N LYS A 84 9.42 -13.02 -2.63
CA LYS A 84 8.94 -14.39 -2.85
C LYS A 84 7.42 -14.53 -2.75
N VAL A 85 6.75 -13.60 -2.08
CA VAL A 85 5.31 -13.70 -1.76
C VAL A 85 4.46 -12.68 -2.51
N MET A 86 5.07 -11.60 -3.01
CA MET A 86 4.39 -10.60 -3.84
C MET A 86 5.23 -10.23 -5.06
N TRP A 87 4.55 -9.77 -6.10
CA TRP A 87 5.23 -9.28 -7.30
C TRP A 87 5.92 -7.95 -7.01
N LEU A 88 7.20 -7.86 -7.33
CA LEU A 88 7.99 -6.65 -7.30
C LEU A 88 8.71 -6.51 -8.63
N SER A 89 8.59 -5.35 -9.28
CA SER A 89 9.43 -5.06 -10.43
C SER A 89 10.91 -5.01 -10.01
N VAL A 90 11.80 -5.31 -10.95
CA VAL A 90 13.26 -5.24 -10.71
C VAL A 90 13.66 -3.84 -10.25
N ASP A 91 13.10 -2.80 -10.87
CA ASP A 91 13.41 -1.41 -10.51
C ASP A 91 12.98 -1.09 -9.07
N VAL A 92 11.76 -1.46 -8.68
CA VAL A 92 11.25 -1.26 -7.32
C VAL A 92 12.09 -2.03 -6.29
N TYR A 93 12.48 -3.26 -6.61
CA TYR A 93 13.32 -4.06 -5.74
C TYR A 93 14.71 -3.45 -5.57
N GLU A 94 15.37 -3.03 -6.65
CA GLU A 94 16.70 -2.42 -6.60
C GLU A 94 16.67 -1.03 -5.94
N ASP A 95 15.63 -0.23 -6.15
CA ASP A 95 15.44 1.04 -5.44
C ASP A 95 15.29 0.83 -3.94
N ALA A 96 14.49 -0.16 -3.52
CA ALA A 96 14.35 -0.52 -2.12
C ALA A 96 15.69 -0.98 -1.53
N ARG A 97 16.41 -1.86 -2.24
CA ARG A 97 17.71 -2.39 -1.83
C ARG A 97 18.78 -1.32 -1.69
N ARG A 98 18.77 -0.27 -2.52
CA ARG A 98 19.68 0.89 -2.41
C ARG A 98 19.32 1.82 -1.26
N THR A 99 18.04 1.88 -0.91
CA THR A 99 17.52 2.79 0.11
C THR A 99 17.73 2.25 1.52
N ILE A 100 17.63 0.94 1.70
CA ILE A 100 17.94 0.22 2.95
C ILE A 100 19.43 0.28 3.24
#